data_AF-A0A1C2AH57-F1
#
_entry.id   AF-A0A1C2AH57-F1
#
_cell.length_a   1.000
_cell.length_b   1.000
_cell.length_c   1.000
_cell.angle_alpha   90.00
_cell.angle_beta   90.00
_cell.angle_gamma   90.00
#
_symmetry.space_group_name_H-M   'P 1'
#
loop_
_entity.id
_entity.type
_entity.pdbx_description
1 polymer ?
#
loop_
_entity_poly.entity_id
_entity_poly.type
_entity_poly.pdbx_seq_one_letter_code
_entity_poly.pdbx_strand_id
1 'polypeptide(L)'
;MVFKISKKNGFTLIELLVVVAIIGILAAVGVVAYSGYTTAAKQNVLKTNFENIERKINLAAQGCFNGIEIKFGPYLDGRSPNTHTCNTSGFSSKMLNADSITYKLYLENYGLKNPISSSQLGINWSNGKCPPQNVIQGQIVMGYAHKNNTCGMAGNMSCVKVNLGDTDGDGSDDFISEEINFCDFR
;
A
#
# COMPACT_ATOMS: atom_id res chain seq x y z
N MET A 1 -18.74 -34.70 66.13
CA MET A 1 -18.66 -34.11 64.78
C MET A 1 -17.22 -33.63 64.58
N VAL A 2 -16.39 -34.36 63.84
CA VAL A 2 -14.98 -34.00 63.62
C VAL A 2 -14.91 -33.12 62.39
N PHE A 3 -14.54 -31.84 62.56
CA PHE A 3 -14.28 -30.93 61.44
C PHE A 3 -12.94 -31.30 60.81
N LYS A 4 -12.99 -31.86 59.61
CA LYS A 4 -11.82 -32.15 58.76
C LYS A 4 -11.30 -30.81 58.22
N ILE A 5 -10.22 -30.29 58.81
CA ILE A 5 -9.55 -29.07 58.32
C ILE A 5 -8.90 -29.40 56.97
N SER A 6 -9.45 -28.85 55.90
CA SER A 6 -8.83 -28.93 54.57
C SER A 6 -7.56 -28.08 54.58
N LYS A 7 -6.39 -28.70 54.44
CA LYS A 7 -5.11 -28.00 54.25
C LYS A 7 -5.24 -27.09 53.02
N LYS A 8 -5.30 -25.77 53.24
CA LYS A 8 -5.11 -24.80 52.16
C LYS A 8 -3.62 -24.76 51.85
N ASN A 9 -3.21 -25.35 50.74
CA ASN A 9 -1.85 -25.20 50.21
C ASN A 9 -1.70 -23.74 49.77
N GLY A 10 -0.99 -22.93 50.56
CA GLY A 10 -0.66 -21.56 50.21
C GLY A 10 0.45 -21.51 49.16
N PHE A 11 0.35 -20.57 48.23
CA PHE A 11 1.40 -20.30 47.24
C PHE A 11 2.65 -19.76 47.96
N THR A 12 3.83 -20.29 47.66
CA THR A 12 5.08 -19.83 48.29
C THR A 12 5.64 -18.60 47.58
N LEU A 13 6.34 -17.73 48.31
CA LEU A 13 7.01 -16.56 47.72
C LEU A 13 8.06 -16.97 46.69
N ILE A 14 8.73 -18.12 46.90
CA ILE A 14 9.73 -18.63 45.96
C ILE A 14 9.10 -19.12 44.64
N GLU A 15 7.93 -19.75 44.69
CA GLU A 15 7.18 -20.11 43.48
C GLU A 15 6.82 -18.87 42.67
N LEU A 16 6.42 -17.78 43.33
CA LEU A 16 6.08 -16.54 42.65
C LEU A 16 7.33 -15.88 42.03
N LEU A 17 8.45 -15.86 42.73
CA LEU A 17 9.70 -15.27 42.23
C LEU A 17 10.23 -16.00 40.99
N VAL A 18 10.16 -17.33 40.96
CA VAL A 18 10.58 -18.11 39.78
C VAL A 18 9.67 -17.82 38.58
N VAL A 19 8.35 -17.72 38.80
CA VAL A 19 7.40 -17.39 37.72
C VAL A 19 7.68 -16.00 37.13
N VAL A 20 7.91 -14.99 37.97
CA VAL A 20 8.24 -13.64 37.50
C VAL A 20 9.56 -13.63 36.71
N ALA A 21 10.57 -14.38 37.17
CA ALA A 21 11.84 -14.50 36.46
C ALA A 21 11.67 -15.12 35.06
N ILE A 22 10.87 -16.20 34.94
CA ILE A 22 10.60 -16.85 33.66
C ILE A 22 9.81 -15.92 32.73
N ILE A 23 8.76 -15.26 33.23
CA ILE A 23 7.97 -14.30 32.44
C ILE A 23 8.85 -13.14 31.95
N GLY A 24 9.79 -12.67 32.78
CA GLY A 24 10.74 -11.61 32.40
C GLY A 24 11.59 -11.98 31.19
N ILE A 25 12.15 -13.19 31.15
CA ILE A 25 12.95 -13.68 30.02
C ILE A 25 12.08 -13.84 28.77
N LEU A 26 10.89 -14.46 28.90
CA LEU A 26 9.97 -14.65 27.78
C LEU A 26 9.49 -13.31 27.19
N ALA A 27 9.23 -12.32 28.02
CA ALA A 27 8.84 -10.99 27.60
C ALA A 27 9.95 -10.30 26.79
N ALA A 28 11.20 -10.38 27.25
CA ALA A 28 12.34 -9.76 26.55
C ALA A 28 12.54 -10.31 25.14
N VAL A 29 12.53 -11.64 24.97
CA VAL A 29 12.66 -12.28 23.65
C VAL A 29 11.41 -12.02 22.79
N GLY A 30 10.22 -12.06 23.40
CA GLY A 30 8.95 -11.84 22.72
C GLY A 30 8.82 -10.45 22.09
N VAL A 31 9.30 -9.40 22.77
CA VAL A 31 9.22 -8.02 22.26
C VAL A 31 10.05 -7.83 20.97
N VAL A 32 11.30 -8.33 20.95
CA VAL A 32 12.18 -8.19 19.79
C VAL A 32 11.60 -8.93 18.58
N ALA A 33 11.15 -10.16 18.79
CA ALA A 33 10.53 -10.97 17.73
C ALA A 33 9.25 -10.31 17.20
N TYR A 34 8.38 -9.82 18.09
CA TYR A 34 7.13 -9.17 17.70
C TYR A 34 7.36 -7.94 16.83
N SER A 35 8.33 -7.10 17.17
CA SER A 35 8.71 -5.93 16.35
C SER A 35 9.07 -6.33 14.93
N GLY A 36 9.95 -7.32 14.74
CA GLY A 36 10.34 -7.82 13.42
C GLY A 36 9.16 -8.35 12.60
N TYR A 37 8.29 -9.16 13.20
CA TYR A 37 7.10 -9.69 12.51
C TYR A 37 6.13 -8.60 12.07
N THR A 38 5.90 -7.60 12.92
CA THR A 38 4.98 -6.50 12.56
C THR A 38 5.53 -5.63 11.44
N THR A 39 6.84 -5.41 11.38
CA THR A 39 7.50 -4.69 10.27
C THR A 39 7.36 -5.47 8.96
N ALA A 40 7.67 -6.77 8.96
CA ALA A 40 7.53 -7.62 7.78
C ALA A 40 6.07 -7.69 7.28
N ALA A 41 5.09 -7.74 8.19
CA ALA A 41 3.68 -7.71 7.84
C ALA A 41 3.29 -6.40 7.15
N LYS A 42 3.78 -5.25 7.64
CA LYS A 42 3.56 -3.93 7.03
C LYS A 42 4.16 -3.84 5.62
N GLN A 43 5.37 -4.36 5.44
CA GLN A 43 6.04 -4.43 4.13
C GLN A 43 5.26 -5.30 3.14
N ASN A 44 4.75 -6.45 3.58
CA ASN A 44 3.91 -7.32 2.75
C ASN A 44 2.59 -6.65 2.33
N VAL A 45 1.97 -5.85 3.22
CA VAL A 45 0.78 -5.06 2.87
C VAL A 45 1.10 -4.03 1.79
N LEU A 46 2.25 -3.35 1.88
CA LEU A 46 2.69 -2.39 0.86
C LEU A 46 2.88 -3.05 -0.49
N LYS A 47 3.58 -4.19 -0.52
CA LYS A 47 3.81 -4.96 -1.74
C LYS A 47 2.48 -5.42 -2.36
N THR A 48 1.57 -5.95 -1.54
CA THR A 48 0.24 -6.38 -2.01
C THR A 48 -0.57 -5.21 -2.58
N ASN A 49 -0.55 -4.05 -1.92
CA ASN A 49 -1.23 -2.86 -2.41
C ASN A 49 -0.62 -2.35 -3.73
N PHE A 50 0.70 -2.35 -3.84
CA PHE A 50 1.42 -2.02 -5.07
C PHE A 50 1.01 -2.94 -6.22
N GLU A 51 1.07 -4.26 -6.03
CA GLU A 51 0.70 -5.26 -7.03
C GLU A 51 -0.77 -5.12 -7.47
N ASN A 52 -1.68 -4.82 -6.52
CA ASN A 52 -3.09 -4.58 -6.82
C ASN A 52 -3.28 -3.31 -7.65
N ILE A 53 -2.56 -2.23 -7.34
CA ILE A 53 -2.60 -0.99 -8.10
C ILE A 53 -2.07 -1.21 -9.51
N GLU A 54 -0.89 -1.83 -9.64
CA GLU A 54 -0.26 -2.16 -10.91
C GLU A 54 -1.19 -3.01 -11.80
N ARG A 55 -1.75 -4.07 -11.24
CA ARG A 55 -2.72 -4.92 -11.94
C ARG A 55 -3.93 -4.10 -12.40
N LYS A 56 -4.45 -3.22 -11.55
CA LYS A 56 -5.62 -2.41 -11.88
C LYS A 56 -5.31 -1.36 -12.95
N ILE A 57 -4.09 -0.81 -12.99
CA ILE A 57 -3.63 0.07 -14.08
C ILE A 57 -3.67 -0.69 -15.41
N ASN A 58 -3.08 -1.88 -15.46
CA ASN A 58 -3.07 -2.71 -16.66
C ASN A 58 -4.49 -3.09 -17.11
N LEU A 59 -5.34 -3.52 -16.19
CA LEU A 59 -6.74 -3.84 -16.48
C LEU A 59 -7.52 -2.62 -16.98
N ALA A 60 -7.30 -1.46 -16.37
CA ALA A 60 -7.96 -0.22 -16.78
C ALA A 60 -7.50 0.24 -18.17
N ALA A 61 -6.20 0.18 -18.46
CA ALA A 61 -5.65 0.50 -19.77
C ALA A 61 -6.22 -0.45 -20.85
N GLN A 62 -6.08 -1.77 -20.65
CA GLN A 62 -6.62 -2.78 -21.55
C GLN A 62 -8.12 -2.61 -21.76
N GLY A 63 -8.88 -2.41 -20.68
CA GLY A 63 -10.32 -2.30 -20.77
C GLY A 63 -10.75 -1.04 -21.52
N CYS A 64 -10.27 0.12 -21.09
CA CYS A 64 -10.69 1.40 -21.65
C CYS A 64 -10.31 1.57 -23.13
N PHE A 65 -9.13 1.11 -23.57
CA PHE A 65 -8.73 1.23 -24.97
C PHE A 65 -9.44 0.22 -25.88
N ASN A 66 -9.82 -0.95 -25.36
CA ASN A 66 -10.57 -1.97 -26.12
C ASN A 66 -12.09 -1.81 -26.04
N GLY A 67 -12.60 -0.71 -25.48
CA GLY A 67 -14.04 -0.45 -25.37
C GLY A 67 -14.76 -1.28 -24.31
N ILE A 68 -14.03 -1.96 -23.42
CA ILE A 68 -14.57 -2.65 -22.26
C ILE A 68 -14.75 -1.62 -21.14
N GLU A 69 -15.96 -1.55 -20.59
CA GLU A 69 -16.25 -0.56 -19.56
C GLU A 69 -15.64 -0.96 -18.21
N ILE A 70 -14.66 -0.19 -17.76
CA ILE A 70 -14.07 -0.29 -16.41
C ILE A 70 -14.64 0.81 -15.54
N LYS A 71 -15.14 0.43 -14.36
CA LYS A 71 -15.63 1.38 -13.35
C LYS A 71 -14.50 1.78 -12.41
N PHE A 72 -14.32 3.08 -12.27
CA PHE A 72 -13.48 3.74 -11.29
C PHE A 72 -14.32 4.26 -10.12
N GLY A 73 -13.82 4.11 -8.90
CA GLY A 73 -14.46 4.55 -7.66
C GLY A 73 -15.06 3.39 -6.84
N PRO A 74 -15.71 3.68 -5.70
CA PRO A 74 -15.99 5.03 -5.19
C PRO A 74 -14.73 5.78 -4.77
N TYR A 75 -14.65 7.07 -5.09
CA TYR A 75 -13.56 7.92 -4.61
C TYR A 75 -13.79 8.36 -3.18
N LEU A 76 -12.70 8.42 -2.41
CA LEU A 76 -12.74 8.67 -0.97
C LEU A 76 -12.51 10.13 -0.58
N ASP A 77 -12.37 11.03 -1.55
CA ASP A 77 -12.07 12.44 -1.35
C ASP A 77 -13.30 13.36 -1.39
N GLY A 78 -14.52 12.78 -1.40
CA GLY A 78 -15.78 13.52 -1.35
C GLY A 78 -16.21 14.18 -2.65
N ARG A 79 -15.54 13.91 -3.77
CA ARG A 79 -15.92 14.48 -5.07
C ARG A 79 -17.23 13.91 -5.64
N SER A 80 -17.88 14.70 -6.50
CA SER A 80 -19.05 14.28 -7.29
C SER A 80 -18.79 14.52 -8.79
N PRO A 81 -19.01 13.53 -9.68
CA PRO A 81 -19.43 12.17 -9.37
C PRO A 81 -18.32 11.38 -8.65
N ASN A 82 -18.72 10.54 -7.69
CA ASN A 82 -17.79 9.71 -6.90
C ASN A 82 -17.33 8.44 -7.64
N THR A 83 -17.79 8.24 -8.87
CA THR A 83 -17.39 7.14 -9.75
C THR A 83 -17.30 7.64 -11.19
N HIS A 84 -16.44 7.02 -12.00
CA HIS A 84 -16.40 7.23 -13.45
C HIS A 84 -16.31 5.87 -14.14
N THR A 85 -16.57 5.83 -15.43
CA THR A 85 -16.25 4.72 -16.33
C THR A 85 -15.45 5.24 -17.51
N CYS A 86 -14.82 4.37 -18.30
CA CYS A 86 -14.02 4.75 -19.48
C CYS A 86 -14.75 5.68 -20.50
N ASN A 87 -16.07 5.80 -20.40
CA ASN A 87 -16.92 6.59 -21.30
C ASN A 87 -17.75 7.68 -20.60
N THR A 88 -17.45 8.00 -19.34
CA THR A 88 -18.19 9.06 -18.62
C THR A 88 -17.99 10.43 -19.27
N SER A 89 -19.03 11.28 -19.30
CA SER A 89 -18.93 12.65 -19.81
C SER A 89 -17.82 13.44 -19.07
N GLY A 90 -16.80 13.92 -19.79
CA GLY A 90 -15.62 14.58 -19.21
C GLY A 90 -14.44 13.65 -18.88
N PHE A 91 -14.60 12.34 -19.08
CA PHE A 91 -13.55 11.32 -19.09
C PHE A 91 -13.92 10.28 -20.17
N SER A 92 -13.89 10.75 -21.42
CA SER A 92 -14.29 9.97 -22.61
C SER A 92 -13.08 9.49 -23.40
N SER A 93 -13.32 8.73 -24.47
CA SER A 93 -12.30 8.18 -25.39
C SER A 93 -11.27 9.19 -25.93
N LYS A 94 -11.60 10.49 -25.97
CA LYS A 94 -10.65 11.54 -26.38
C LYS A 94 -9.66 11.95 -25.29
N MET A 95 -9.95 11.61 -24.04
CA MET A 95 -9.17 11.98 -22.86
C MET A 95 -8.45 10.79 -22.24
N LEU A 96 -8.66 9.56 -22.75
CA LEU A 96 -8.00 8.36 -22.26
C LEU A 96 -6.50 8.43 -22.55
N ASN A 97 -5.74 8.51 -21.47
CA ASN A 97 -4.29 8.50 -21.45
C ASN A 97 -3.80 8.01 -20.09
N ALA A 98 -2.48 7.89 -19.91
CA ALA A 98 -1.93 7.41 -18.65
C ALA A 98 -2.25 8.36 -17.49
N ASP A 99 -2.21 9.68 -17.71
CA ASP A 99 -2.60 10.67 -16.68
C ASP A 99 -4.01 10.41 -16.15
N SER A 100 -5.01 10.46 -17.03
CA SER A 100 -6.41 10.42 -16.67
C SER A 100 -6.81 9.10 -16.00
N ILE A 101 -6.38 7.96 -16.52
CA ILE A 101 -6.66 6.63 -15.96
C ILE A 101 -5.94 6.47 -14.61
N THR A 102 -4.64 6.78 -14.55
CA THR A 102 -3.86 6.62 -13.31
C THR A 102 -4.36 7.56 -12.22
N TYR A 103 -4.76 8.78 -12.58
CA TYR A 103 -5.36 9.71 -11.65
C TYR A 103 -6.70 9.19 -11.10
N LYS A 104 -7.56 8.58 -11.92
CA LYS A 104 -8.79 7.94 -11.39
C LYS A 104 -8.47 6.84 -10.39
N LEU A 105 -7.48 6.00 -10.66
CA LEU A 105 -7.06 4.93 -9.75
C LEU A 105 -6.42 5.48 -8.47
N TYR A 106 -5.65 6.56 -8.55
CA TYR A 106 -5.13 7.27 -7.39
C TYR A 106 -6.26 7.72 -6.45
N LEU A 107 -7.37 8.21 -7.01
CA LEU A 107 -8.51 8.70 -6.24
C LEU A 107 -9.32 7.60 -5.55
N GLU A 108 -9.34 6.40 -6.12
CA GLU A 108 -9.94 5.23 -5.46
C GLU A 108 -9.16 4.83 -4.21
N ASN A 109 -7.86 5.03 -4.26
CA ASN A 109 -6.94 4.73 -3.17
C ASN A 109 -6.69 5.96 -2.29
N TYR A 110 -7.40 7.06 -2.51
CA TYR A 110 -7.22 8.29 -1.74
C TYR A 110 -7.45 8.03 -0.25
N GLY A 111 -6.57 8.54 0.60
CA GLY A 111 -6.65 8.31 2.05
C GLY A 111 -6.10 6.96 2.52
N LEU A 112 -5.46 6.18 1.64
CA LEU A 112 -4.69 5.00 2.05
C LEU A 112 -3.66 5.40 3.11
N LYS A 113 -3.67 4.70 4.25
CA LYS A 113 -2.78 4.98 5.37
C LYS A 113 -1.42 4.34 5.13
N ASN A 114 -0.37 5.04 5.53
CA ASN A 114 0.99 4.50 5.51
C ASN A 114 1.13 3.46 6.65
N PRO A 115 1.42 2.18 6.36
CA PRO A 115 1.54 1.13 7.37
C PRO A 115 2.76 1.29 8.29
N ILE A 116 3.80 1.97 7.83
CA ILE A 116 5.08 2.14 8.55
C ILE A 116 5.04 3.42 9.40
N SER A 117 4.66 4.55 8.81
CA SER A 117 4.64 5.87 9.45
C SER A 117 3.25 6.48 9.46
N SER A 118 2.59 6.50 10.63
CA SER A 118 1.22 7.02 10.78
C SER A 118 1.07 8.51 10.50
N SER A 119 2.16 9.28 10.57
CA SER A 119 2.17 10.74 10.34
C SER A 119 2.26 11.11 8.86
N GLN A 120 2.46 10.12 7.99
CA GLN A 120 2.70 10.30 6.57
C GLN A 120 1.56 9.72 5.74
N LEU A 121 1.35 10.31 4.56
CA LEU A 121 0.36 9.79 3.61
C LEU A 121 0.82 8.45 3.05
N GLY A 122 -0.08 7.46 3.02
CA GLY A 122 0.21 6.15 2.42
C GLY A 122 0.16 6.17 0.90
N ILE A 123 -0.54 7.14 0.31
CA ILE A 123 -0.54 7.37 -1.13
C ILE A 123 -0.28 8.84 -1.47
N ASN A 124 0.41 9.10 -2.58
CA ASN A 124 0.61 10.45 -3.12
C ASN A 124 0.58 10.47 -4.65
N TRP A 125 0.40 11.65 -5.22
CA TRP A 125 0.37 11.88 -6.66
C TRP A 125 1.64 12.55 -7.18
N SER A 126 2.20 12.04 -8.28
CA SER A 126 3.33 12.64 -8.99
C SER A 126 2.89 13.17 -10.34
N ASN A 127 2.94 14.49 -10.51
CA ASN A 127 2.52 15.16 -11.73
C ASN A 127 3.68 15.26 -12.74
N GLY A 128 3.61 14.53 -13.84
CA GLY A 128 4.56 14.63 -14.96
C GLY A 128 5.96 14.04 -14.69
N LYS A 129 6.16 13.28 -13.61
CA LYS A 129 7.44 12.68 -13.25
C LYS A 129 7.31 11.17 -13.05
N CYS A 130 7.91 10.41 -13.97
CA CYS A 130 8.05 8.96 -13.87
C CYS A 130 9.53 8.55 -14.07
N PRO A 131 10.11 7.72 -13.17
CA PRO A 131 9.49 7.23 -11.94
C PRO A 131 9.36 8.36 -10.89
N PRO A 132 8.39 8.28 -9.96
CA PRO A 132 8.24 9.29 -8.91
C PRO A 132 9.50 9.45 -8.06
N GLN A 133 9.78 10.69 -7.65
CA GLN A 133 10.94 11.05 -6.83
C GLN A 133 10.51 11.36 -5.39
N ASN A 134 11.45 11.24 -4.43
CA ASN A 134 11.22 11.53 -3.02
C ASN A 134 10.07 10.72 -2.38
N VAL A 135 10.05 9.41 -2.65
CA VAL A 135 9.06 8.49 -2.06
C VAL A 135 9.50 8.14 -0.64
N ILE A 136 8.72 8.56 0.35
CA ILE A 136 8.99 8.29 1.76
C ILE A 136 8.65 6.83 2.12
N GLN A 137 9.31 6.30 3.15
CA GLN A 137 9.10 4.93 3.63
C GLN A 137 7.61 4.65 3.92
N GLY A 138 7.08 3.59 3.32
CA GLY A 138 5.69 3.16 3.45
C GLY A 138 4.67 3.94 2.62
N GLN A 139 5.12 4.79 1.70
CA GLN A 139 4.26 5.50 0.76
C GLN A 139 4.29 4.86 -0.63
N ILE A 140 3.12 4.79 -1.26
CA ILE A 140 2.93 4.47 -2.67
C ILE A 140 2.71 5.79 -3.42
N VAL A 141 3.46 6.04 -4.48
CA VAL A 141 3.28 7.23 -5.31
C VAL A 141 2.89 6.80 -6.70
N MET A 142 1.72 7.27 -7.14
CA MET A 142 1.22 7.05 -8.50
C MET A 142 1.43 8.33 -9.31
N GLY A 143 1.68 8.19 -10.60
CA GLY A 143 1.88 9.36 -11.45
C GLY A 143 1.84 9.03 -12.93
N TYR A 144 2.13 10.05 -13.72
CA TYR A 144 2.26 9.91 -15.16
C TYR A 144 3.43 10.75 -15.67
N ALA A 145 3.88 10.43 -16.88
CA ALA A 145 4.84 11.23 -17.62
C ALA A 145 4.60 11.12 -19.12
N HIS A 146 5.33 11.95 -19.86
CA HIS A 146 5.44 11.85 -21.30
C HIS A 146 6.81 11.30 -21.66
N LYS A 147 6.87 10.02 -22.05
CA LYS A 147 8.13 9.29 -22.27
C LYS A 147 7.90 8.19 -23.31
N ASN A 148 8.76 8.07 -24.32
CA ASN A 148 8.66 7.04 -25.37
C ASN A 148 7.27 7.00 -26.06
N ASN A 149 6.71 8.17 -26.37
CA ASN A 149 5.36 8.28 -26.91
C ASN A 149 5.29 7.89 -28.40
N THR A 150 5.15 6.59 -28.67
CA THR A 150 5.02 6.02 -30.03
C THR A 150 3.63 6.21 -30.65
N CYS A 151 2.62 6.52 -29.84
CA CYS A 151 1.21 6.56 -30.24
C CYS A 151 0.59 7.97 -30.24
N GLY A 152 1.41 9.03 -30.09
CA GLY A 152 0.94 10.42 -30.14
C GLY A 152 0.05 10.84 -28.96
N MET A 153 0.11 10.13 -27.83
CA MET A 153 -0.71 10.37 -26.64
C MET A 153 -0.05 11.38 -25.69
N ALA A 154 -0.80 12.39 -25.24
CA ALA A 154 -0.36 13.28 -24.17
C ALA A 154 -0.34 12.51 -22.84
N GLY A 155 0.78 12.48 -22.12
CA GLY A 155 0.93 11.67 -20.91
C GLY A 155 0.70 10.17 -21.15
N ASN A 156 1.62 9.52 -21.87
CA ASN A 156 1.48 8.12 -22.30
C ASN A 156 2.09 7.11 -21.30
N MET A 157 2.86 7.56 -20.31
CA MET A 157 3.49 6.67 -19.34
C MET A 157 2.75 6.77 -18.01
N SER A 158 2.25 5.64 -17.49
CA SER A 158 1.79 5.53 -16.11
C SER A 158 2.94 5.00 -15.27
N CYS A 159 3.04 5.46 -14.03
CA CYS A 159 4.03 4.91 -13.11
C CYS A 159 3.49 4.79 -11.70
N VAL A 160 3.98 3.78 -11.01
CA VAL A 160 3.77 3.58 -9.59
C VAL A 160 5.09 3.23 -8.94
N LYS A 161 5.39 3.83 -7.78
CA LYS A 161 6.58 3.52 -6.99
C LYS A 161 6.23 3.44 -5.53
N VAL A 162 6.74 2.42 -4.84
CA VAL A 162 6.60 2.24 -3.40
C VAL A 162 7.98 2.18 -2.75
N ASN A 163 8.09 2.74 -1.56
CA ASN A 163 9.25 2.58 -0.68
C ASN A 163 8.88 1.59 0.44
N LEU A 164 9.54 0.43 0.47
CA LEU A 164 9.33 -0.62 1.46
C LEU A 164 10.15 -0.41 2.74
N GLY A 165 11.09 0.53 2.72
CA GLY A 165 12.13 0.68 3.73
C GLY A 165 13.21 -0.36 3.58
N ASP A 166 14.07 -0.44 4.58
CA ASP A 166 15.14 -1.43 4.69
C ASP A 166 14.55 -2.84 4.93
N THR A 167 14.53 -3.68 3.89
CA THR A 167 13.95 -5.03 3.95
C THR A 167 15.01 -6.11 4.18
N ASP A 168 16.28 -5.85 3.82
CA ASP A 168 17.39 -6.80 3.92
C ASP A 168 18.39 -6.47 5.06
N GLY A 169 18.24 -5.33 5.71
CA GLY A 169 19.05 -4.87 6.83
C GLY A 169 20.36 -4.22 6.42
N ASP A 170 20.51 -3.79 5.16
CA ASP A 170 21.74 -3.16 4.65
C ASP A 170 21.84 -1.65 4.98
N GLY A 171 20.77 -1.07 5.54
CA GLY A 171 20.69 0.35 5.91
C GLY A 171 20.23 1.28 4.78
N SER A 172 19.88 0.74 3.60
CA SER A 172 19.24 1.43 2.49
C SER A 172 17.76 1.10 2.42
N ASP A 173 16.97 2.01 1.86
CA ASP A 173 15.57 1.74 1.57
C ASP A 173 15.42 0.94 0.27
N ASP A 174 14.58 -0.08 0.29
CA ASP A 174 14.16 -0.84 -0.88
C ASP A 174 12.97 -0.18 -1.57
N PHE A 175 13.05 -0.13 -2.91
CA PHE A 175 11.99 0.43 -3.74
C PHE A 175 11.51 -0.58 -4.78
N ILE A 176 10.20 -0.62 -4.98
CA ILE A 176 9.60 -1.28 -6.14
C ILE A 176 8.96 -0.19 -7.00
N SER A 177 9.21 -0.20 -8.31
CA SER A 177 8.61 0.75 -9.24
C SER A 177 8.28 0.07 -10.55
N GLU A 178 7.10 0.41 -11.09
CA GLU A 178 6.65 -0.06 -12.40
C GLU A 178 6.30 1.15 -13.27
N GLU A 179 6.67 1.07 -14.55
CA GLU A 179 6.35 2.05 -15.58
C GLU A 179 5.61 1.36 -16.72
N ILE A 180 4.36 1.75 -16.95
CA ILE A 180 3.45 1.13 -17.91
C ILE A 180 3.24 2.10 -19.08
N ASN A 181 3.68 1.72 -20.28
CA ASN A 181 3.49 2.52 -21.48
C ASN A 181 2.09 2.26 -22.07
N PHE A 182 1.24 3.28 -22.04
CA PHE A 182 -0.14 3.18 -22.50
C PHE A 182 -0.24 3.04 -24.03
N CYS A 183 0.84 3.35 -24.76
CA CYS A 183 0.90 3.09 -26.19
C CYS A 183 0.87 1.59 -26.54
N ASP A 184 1.21 0.70 -25.61
CA ASP A 184 1.21 -0.74 -25.85
C ASP A 184 -0.21 -1.35 -25.83
N PHE A 185 -1.21 -0.57 -25.41
CA PHE A 185 -2.61 -0.99 -25.29
C PHE A 185 -3.51 -0.39 -26.36
N ARG A 186 -2.96 0.45 -27.24
CA ARG A 186 -3.71 1.22 -28.24
C ARG A 186 -3.58 0.63 -29.64
#